data_AF-A0A534RY00-F1
#
_entry.id   AF-A0A534RY00-F1
#
_cell.length_a   1.000
_cell.length_b   1.000
_cell.length_c   1.000
_cell.angle_alpha   90.00
_cell.angle_beta   90.00
_cell.angle_gamma   90.00
#
_symmetry.space_group_name_H-M   'P 1'
#
loop_
_entity.id
_entity.type
_entity.pdbx_description
1 polymer ?
#
loop_
_entity_poly.entity_id
_entity_poly.type
_entity_poly.pdbx_seq_one_letter_code
_entity_poly.pdbx_strand_id
1 'polypeptide(L)'
;GGMMPPEADAVVMVEHTDETDAGLVEIHRGVSPWQNVIQIGDDIKKGETVFPSGRRLRAHDLGALTGVGISSVSVYKKPCVALISTGDEIVDADTDPRPGQVRNINQHSLAGLIEECGGELRDWGVVRDDRSALTEAIGAALEWGDVVLLSGGSSMGAKDIALETILSFPDSEFIFHGISIAPGKPTIFAKACGKPILGLPGYPVSALVIFDLFAAPLIRRLGGESVDTLQRFARSARAVLKTNIASQIGREDYVRVTLERQSEKLVATPLPSKSGAIFTLVKADGMVRIDMNLDGLEQGEEVDVILF
;
A
#
# COMPACT_ATOMS: atom_id res chain seq x y z
N GLY A 1 -28.34 -12.42 23.39
CA GLY A 1 -27.60 -11.37 24.13
C GLY A 1 -27.77 -11.50 25.63
N GLY A 2 -29.00 -11.70 26.12
CA GLY A 2 -29.24 -12.06 27.51
C GLY A 2 -28.66 -13.45 27.85
N MET A 3 -28.32 -13.64 29.13
CA MET A 3 -27.85 -14.93 29.64
C MET A 3 -29.01 -15.94 29.62
N MET A 4 -28.75 -17.14 29.10
CA MET A 4 -29.73 -18.22 29.14
C MET A 4 -30.03 -18.60 30.60
N PRO A 5 -31.31 -18.81 30.96
CA PRO A 5 -31.67 -19.40 32.25
C PRO A 5 -30.99 -20.77 32.43
N PRO A 6 -30.74 -21.20 33.67
CA PRO A 6 -30.33 -22.57 33.93
C PRO A 6 -31.27 -23.56 33.24
N GLU A 7 -30.71 -24.65 32.71
CA GLU A 7 -31.43 -25.76 32.07
C GLU A 7 -32.11 -25.46 30.72
N ALA A 8 -32.19 -24.19 30.29
CA ALA A 8 -32.69 -23.84 28.96
C ALA A 8 -31.65 -24.17 27.88
N ASP A 9 -32.08 -24.83 26.80
CA ASP A 9 -31.20 -25.30 25.72
C ASP A 9 -31.50 -24.65 24.36
N ALA A 10 -32.56 -23.84 24.22
CA ALA A 10 -32.90 -23.14 22.98
C ALA A 10 -33.67 -21.84 23.23
N VAL A 11 -33.72 -20.95 22.22
CA VAL A 11 -34.51 -19.71 22.27
C VAL A 11 -35.49 -19.67 21.11
N VAL A 12 -36.78 -19.47 21.40
CA VAL A 12 -37.81 -19.19 20.40
C VAL A 12 -37.83 -17.68 20.15
N MET A 13 -37.83 -17.26 18.89
CA MET A 13 -37.96 -15.84 18.54
C MET A 13 -39.39 -15.38 18.88
N VAL A 14 -39.54 -14.14 19.36
CA VAL A 14 -40.83 -13.61 19.84
C VAL A 14 -41.89 -13.58 18.73
N GLU A 15 -41.47 -13.47 17.46
CA GLU A 15 -42.32 -13.52 16.27
C GLU A 15 -42.98 -14.89 16.04
N HIS A 16 -42.60 -15.91 16.82
CA HIS A 16 -43.18 -17.25 16.80
C HIS A 16 -43.91 -17.60 18.10
N THR A 17 -44.25 -16.58 18.89
CA THR A 17 -44.95 -16.71 20.16
C THR A 17 -46.09 -15.71 20.29
N ASP A 18 -47.15 -16.09 21.00
CA ASP A 18 -48.21 -15.16 21.42
C ASP A 18 -48.40 -15.23 22.94
N GLU A 19 -48.63 -14.09 23.57
CA GLU A 19 -49.02 -14.03 24.97
C GLU A 19 -50.54 -14.25 25.10
N THR A 20 -50.92 -15.15 25.97
CA THR A 20 -52.32 -15.46 26.26
C THR A 20 -52.83 -14.57 27.40
N ASP A 21 -54.15 -14.35 27.46
CA ASP A 21 -54.80 -13.58 28.54
C ASP A 21 -54.54 -14.14 29.95
N ALA A 22 -54.07 -15.39 30.05
CA ALA A 22 -53.72 -16.06 31.31
C ALA A 22 -52.26 -15.82 31.75
N GLY A 23 -51.47 -15.02 31.01
CA GLY A 23 -50.05 -14.79 31.27
C GLY A 23 -49.15 -15.97 30.90
N LEU A 24 -49.63 -16.85 30.01
CA LEU A 24 -48.83 -17.93 29.42
C LEU A 24 -48.38 -17.54 28.01
N VAL A 25 -47.28 -18.12 27.55
CA VAL A 25 -46.77 -17.93 26.18
C VAL A 25 -47.06 -19.18 25.35
N GLU A 26 -47.80 -19.02 24.25
CA GLU A 26 -48.01 -20.06 23.24
C GLU A 26 -46.85 -20.05 22.24
N ILE A 27 -46.34 -21.23 21.89
CA ILE A 27 -45.23 -21.41 20.95
C ILE A 27 -45.76 -22.05 19.67
N HIS A 28 -45.76 -21.30 18.57
CA HIS A 28 -46.28 -21.75 17.27
C HIS A 28 -45.29 -22.56 16.46
N ARG A 29 -43.99 -22.40 16.78
CA ARG A 29 -42.90 -23.06 16.08
C ARG A 29 -41.88 -23.59 17.09
N GLY A 30 -41.77 -24.91 17.15
CA GLY A 30 -40.73 -25.57 17.94
C GLY A 30 -39.32 -25.23 17.43
N VAL A 31 -38.35 -25.33 18.32
CA VAL A 31 -36.93 -25.11 18.04
C VAL A 31 -36.13 -26.36 18.40
N SER A 32 -35.05 -26.59 17.65
CA SER A 32 -34.09 -27.66 17.97
C SER A 32 -33.19 -27.25 19.14
N PRO A 33 -32.60 -28.21 19.88
CA PRO A 33 -31.58 -27.90 20.87
C PRO A 33 -30.47 -27.02 20.29
N TRP A 34 -30.08 -25.99 21.06
CA TRP A 34 -29.09 -24.96 20.74
C TRP A 34 -29.45 -23.99 19.62
N GLN A 35 -30.68 -24.04 19.13
CA GLN A 35 -31.14 -23.06 18.14
C GLN A 35 -31.26 -21.68 18.78
N ASN A 36 -30.74 -20.66 18.08
CA ASN A 36 -30.70 -19.25 18.50
C ASN A 36 -29.90 -19.01 19.81
N VAL A 37 -29.00 -19.93 20.16
CA VAL A 37 -28.09 -19.80 21.30
C VAL A 37 -26.67 -19.59 20.80
N ILE A 38 -25.95 -18.65 21.41
CA ILE A 38 -24.49 -18.50 21.24
C ILE A 38 -23.84 -19.15 22.46
N GLN A 39 -23.10 -20.23 22.23
CA GLN A 39 -22.44 -21.00 23.29
C GLN A 39 -21.11 -20.38 23.71
N ILE A 40 -20.60 -20.84 24.85
CA ILE A 40 -19.29 -20.45 25.36
C ILE A 40 -18.22 -20.88 24.36
N GLY A 41 -17.50 -19.92 23.80
CA GLY A 41 -16.42 -20.16 22.87
C GLY A 41 -16.84 -20.33 21.41
N ASP A 42 -18.08 -19.98 21.05
CA ASP A 42 -18.55 -19.96 19.66
C ASP A 42 -17.81 -18.93 18.79
N ASP A 43 -17.41 -17.80 19.39
CA ASP A 43 -16.64 -16.75 18.71
C ASP A 43 -15.12 -16.98 18.89
N ILE A 44 -14.66 -17.02 20.14
CA ILE A 44 -13.25 -17.30 20.48
C ILE A 44 -13.15 -18.11 21.77
N LYS A 45 -12.25 -19.11 21.78
CA LYS A 45 -12.07 -19.98 22.96
C LYS A 45 -11.10 -19.37 23.96
N LYS A 46 -11.29 -19.71 25.24
CA LYS A 46 -10.33 -19.35 26.29
C LYS A 46 -8.96 -19.93 25.96
N GLY A 47 -7.94 -19.07 25.97
CA GLY A 47 -6.56 -19.46 25.68
C GLY A 47 -6.20 -19.46 24.19
N GLU A 48 -7.15 -19.16 23.31
CA GLU A 48 -6.89 -18.96 21.89
C GLU A 48 -6.22 -17.61 21.64
N THR A 49 -5.33 -17.55 20.66
CA THR A 49 -4.69 -16.31 20.23
C THR A 49 -5.69 -15.43 19.51
N VAL A 50 -5.98 -14.24 20.05
CA VAL A 50 -6.89 -13.27 19.40
C VAL A 50 -6.31 -12.81 18.06
N PHE A 51 -5.08 -12.31 18.06
CA PHE A 51 -4.36 -11.89 16.86
C PHE A 51 -2.88 -12.26 16.94
N PRO A 52 -2.26 -12.69 15.81
CA PRO A 52 -0.81 -12.87 15.75
C PRO A 52 -0.09 -11.51 15.77
N SER A 53 1.18 -11.52 16.22
CA SER A 53 2.06 -10.35 16.10
C SER A 53 2.28 -9.97 14.64
N GLY A 54 2.45 -8.68 14.38
CA GLY A 54 2.66 -8.12 13.04
C GLY A 54 1.40 -7.97 12.20
N ARG A 55 0.21 -8.10 12.81
CA ARG A 55 -1.05 -7.72 12.18
C ARG A 55 -1.28 -6.21 12.27
N ARG A 56 -1.62 -5.57 11.15
CA ARG A 56 -2.17 -4.21 11.15
C ARG A 56 -3.60 -4.21 11.71
N LEU A 57 -3.80 -3.53 12.84
CA LEU A 57 -5.10 -3.44 13.50
C LEU A 57 -6.09 -2.62 12.67
N ARG A 58 -7.25 -3.22 12.38
CA ARG A 58 -8.41 -2.59 11.72
C ARG A 58 -9.47 -2.21 12.75
N ALA A 59 -10.47 -1.43 12.35
CA ALA A 59 -11.56 -1.01 13.23
C ALA A 59 -12.25 -2.19 13.94
N HIS A 60 -12.55 -3.28 13.20
CA HIS A 60 -13.15 -4.48 13.78
C HIS A 60 -12.21 -5.22 14.74
N ASP A 61 -10.89 -5.15 14.51
CA ASP A 61 -9.90 -5.76 15.41
C ASP A 61 -9.90 -5.05 16.77
N LEU A 62 -10.05 -3.72 16.77
CA LEU A 62 -10.18 -2.93 18.00
C LEU A 62 -11.46 -3.29 18.78
N GLY A 63 -12.55 -3.52 18.06
CA GLY A 63 -13.81 -3.99 18.64
C GLY A 63 -13.66 -5.37 19.29
N ALA A 64 -12.99 -6.30 18.59
CA ALA A 64 -12.72 -7.65 19.11
C ALA A 64 -11.83 -7.60 20.36
N LEU A 65 -10.74 -6.83 20.36
CA LEU A 65 -9.89 -6.62 21.54
C LEU A 65 -10.70 -6.11 22.74
N THR A 66 -11.56 -5.11 22.51
CA THR A 66 -12.43 -4.55 23.55
C THR A 66 -13.42 -5.59 24.06
N GLY A 67 -14.01 -6.40 23.17
CA GLY A 67 -14.96 -7.46 23.52
C GLY A 67 -14.38 -8.53 24.45
N VAL A 68 -13.07 -8.81 24.35
CA VAL A 68 -12.36 -9.71 25.27
C VAL A 68 -11.71 -9.02 26.47
N GLY A 69 -12.00 -7.73 26.68
CA GLY A 69 -11.51 -6.95 27.82
C GLY A 69 -10.08 -6.42 27.69
N ILE A 70 -9.51 -6.39 26.48
CA ILE A 70 -8.18 -5.82 26.22
C ILE A 70 -8.34 -4.35 25.81
N SER A 71 -7.94 -3.44 26.71
CA SER A 71 -8.03 -1.98 26.49
C SER A 71 -6.72 -1.34 26.01
N SER A 72 -5.61 -2.08 26.02
CA SER A 72 -4.32 -1.62 25.51
C SER A 72 -3.49 -2.80 25.00
N VAL A 73 -2.69 -2.55 23.97
CA VAL A 73 -1.81 -3.54 23.35
C VAL A 73 -0.46 -2.90 23.00
N SER A 74 0.61 -3.67 23.10
CA SER A 74 1.91 -3.26 22.62
C SER A 74 1.92 -3.26 21.09
N VAL A 75 2.37 -2.16 20.50
CA VAL A 75 2.47 -1.98 19.04
C VAL A 75 3.89 -1.59 18.64
N TYR A 76 4.21 -1.80 17.37
CA TYR A 76 5.43 -1.28 16.78
C TYR A 76 5.37 0.25 16.69
N LYS A 77 6.54 0.89 16.79
CA LYS A 77 6.66 2.33 16.50
C LYS A 77 6.44 2.56 15.00
N LYS A 78 5.95 3.75 14.66
CA LYS A 78 5.91 4.18 13.26
C LYS A 78 7.35 4.29 12.73
N PRO A 79 7.64 3.75 11.54
CA PRO A 79 8.95 3.91 10.92
C PRO A 79 9.14 5.35 10.47
N CYS A 80 10.30 5.94 10.79
CA CYS A 80 10.65 7.29 10.35
C CYS A 80 11.11 7.23 8.89
N VAL A 81 10.44 7.95 7.99
CA VAL A 81 10.71 7.95 6.56
C VAL A 81 11.19 9.33 6.15
N ALA A 82 12.46 9.43 5.75
CA ALA A 82 13.03 10.66 5.22
C ALA A 82 12.79 10.74 3.72
N LEU A 83 12.22 11.84 3.24
CA LEU A 83 12.04 12.11 1.82
C LEU A 83 12.95 13.25 1.39
N ILE A 84 13.74 13.04 0.34
CA ILE A 84 14.56 14.07 -0.29
C ILE A 84 14.19 14.11 -1.77
N SER A 85 13.83 15.27 -2.29
CA SER A 85 13.69 15.47 -3.72
C SER A 85 14.99 15.99 -4.32
N THR A 86 15.34 15.60 -5.54
CA THR A 86 16.54 16.11 -6.22
C THR A 86 16.24 16.57 -7.64
N GLY A 87 16.95 17.61 -8.07
CA GLY A 87 16.92 18.12 -9.43
C GLY A 87 16.99 19.64 -9.48
N ASP A 88 17.87 20.17 -10.32
CA ASP A 88 18.04 21.61 -10.51
C ASP A 88 16.82 22.26 -11.21
N GLU A 89 16.03 21.45 -11.92
CA GLU A 89 14.79 21.86 -12.56
C GLU A 89 13.59 21.93 -11.60
N ILE A 90 13.70 21.35 -10.42
CA ILE A 90 12.56 21.16 -9.52
C ILE A 90 12.32 22.42 -8.69
N VAL A 91 11.08 22.90 -8.68
CA VAL A 91 10.61 24.03 -7.88
C VAL A 91 9.42 23.65 -7.01
N ASP A 92 9.14 24.44 -5.98
CA ASP A 92 8.00 24.25 -5.09
C ASP A 92 6.67 24.35 -5.83
N ALA A 93 5.63 23.74 -5.26
CA ALA A 93 4.33 23.62 -5.90
C ALA A 93 3.64 24.99 -6.16
N ASP A 94 3.89 25.98 -5.32
CA ASP A 94 3.34 27.33 -5.40
C ASP A 94 4.17 28.28 -6.30
N THR A 95 5.36 27.85 -6.73
CA THR A 95 6.23 28.64 -7.60
C THR A 95 5.73 28.62 -9.05
N ASP A 96 5.86 29.74 -9.77
CA ASP A 96 5.66 29.81 -11.22
C ASP A 96 6.92 29.33 -11.97
N PRO A 97 6.89 28.18 -12.68
CA PRO A 97 8.09 27.60 -13.27
C PRO A 97 8.62 28.44 -14.42
N ARG A 98 9.93 28.70 -14.41
CA ARG A 98 10.63 29.27 -15.57
C ARG A 98 10.82 28.20 -16.66
N PRO A 99 11.14 28.57 -17.90
CA PRO A 99 11.51 27.59 -18.93
C PRO A 99 12.59 26.62 -18.44
N GLY A 100 12.30 25.32 -18.54
CA GLY A 100 13.16 24.25 -18.05
C GLY A 100 12.91 23.81 -16.61
N GLN A 101 12.02 24.49 -15.86
CA GLN A 101 11.63 24.08 -14.50
C GLN A 101 10.30 23.33 -14.48
N VAL A 102 10.14 22.46 -13.49
CA VAL A 102 8.90 21.72 -13.22
C VAL A 102 8.60 21.70 -11.73
N ARG A 103 7.32 21.67 -11.36
CA ARG A 103 6.90 21.60 -9.96
C ARG A 103 7.18 20.23 -9.35
N ASN A 104 7.50 20.21 -8.06
CA ASN A 104 7.72 18.99 -7.29
C ASN A 104 6.42 18.23 -6.98
N ILE A 105 5.88 17.54 -7.97
CA ILE A 105 4.63 16.79 -7.82
C ILE A 105 4.81 15.46 -7.08
N ASN A 106 6.02 14.89 -7.10
CA ASN A 106 6.30 13.62 -6.43
C ASN A 106 6.28 13.78 -4.92
N GLN A 107 6.80 14.89 -4.38
CA GLN A 107 6.82 15.19 -2.96
C GLN A 107 5.47 14.97 -2.29
N HIS A 108 4.41 15.62 -2.79
CA HIS A 108 3.08 15.51 -2.19
C HIS A 108 2.45 14.13 -2.37
N SER A 109 2.68 13.49 -3.51
CA SER A 109 2.13 12.16 -3.79
C SER A 109 2.78 11.10 -2.89
N LEU A 110 4.11 11.16 -2.74
CA LEU A 110 4.87 10.26 -1.88
C LEU A 110 4.57 10.52 -0.40
N ALA A 111 4.41 11.77 0.01
CA ALA A 111 4.05 12.11 1.39
C ALA A 111 2.76 11.40 1.83
N GLY A 112 1.70 11.49 1.02
CA GLY A 112 0.43 10.80 1.30
C GLY A 112 0.59 9.28 1.38
N LEU A 113 1.30 8.67 0.41
CA LEU A 113 1.50 7.23 0.39
C LEU A 113 2.35 6.70 1.56
N ILE A 114 3.32 7.49 2.03
CA ILE A 114 4.12 7.18 3.23
C ILE A 114 3.22 7.13 4.47
N GLU A 115 2.34 8.11 4.65
CA GLU A 115 1.39 8.15 5.76
C GLU A 115 0.39 6.99 5.70
N GLU A 116 -0.12 6.64 4.52
CA GLU A 116 -0.99 5.47 4.31
C GLU A 116 -0.32 4.14 4.69
N CYS A 117 0.99 4.05 4.46
CA CYS A 117 1.82 2.94 4.90
C CYS A 117 2.16 2.96 6.40
N GLY A 118 1.72 3.99 7.13
CA GLY A 118 1.94 4.13 8.58
C GLY A 118 3.28 4.75 8.95
N GLY A 119 4.02 5.32 7.98
CA GLY A 119 5.28 6.01 8.21
C GLY A 119 5.11 7.38 8.87
N GLU A 120 6.12 7.77 9.64
CA GLU A 120 6.30 9.14 10.12
C GLU A 120 7.20 9.87 9.12
N LEU A 121 6.63 10.80 8.35
CA LEU A 121 7.35 11.52 7.31
C LEU A 121 8.15 12.70 7.89
N ARG A 122 9.39 12.86 7.42
CA ARG A 122 10.05 14.16 7.39
C ARG A 122 10.61 14.43 6.01
N ASP A 123 10.29 15.60 5.49
CA ASP A 123 10.65 16.05 4.16
C ASP A 123 11.82 17.04 4.24
N TRP A 124 12.90 16.72 3.52
CA TRP A 124 14.09 17.57 3.38
C TRP A 124 13.99 18.54 2.20
N GLY A 125 12.90 18.50 1.44
CA GLY A 125 12.63 19.37 0.31
C GLY A 125 13.51 19.04 -0.90
N VAL A 126 13.68 20.04 -1.76
CA VAL A 126 14.45 19.92 -3.01
C VAL A 126 15.91 20.25 -2.76
N VAL A 127 16.77 19.26 -2.97
CA VAL A 127 18.23 19.37 -2.94
C VAL A 127 18.74 19.45 -4.37
N ARG A 128 19.67 20.37 -4.63
CA ARG A 128 20.31 20.50 -5.95
C ARG A 128 21.14 19.27 -6.30
N ASP A 129 21.41 19.07 -7.57
CA ASP A 129 22.26 17.96 -8.06
C ASP A 129 23.76 18.27 -7.80
N ASP A 130 24.09 18.59 -6.55
CA ASP A 130 25.44 18.86 -6.05
C ASP A 130 25.82 17.83 -4.99
N ARG A 131 27.05 17.30 -5.10
CA ARG A 131 27.54 16.25 -4.20
C ARG A 131 27.57 16.70 -2.74
N SER A 132 28.00 17.93 -2.46
CA SER A 132 28.11 18.41 -1.08
C SER A 132 26.74 18.57 -0.44
N ALA A 133 25.79 19.16 -1.17
CA ALA A 133 24.41 19.34 -0.71
C ALA A 133 23.70 17.99 -0.50
N LEU A 134 23.89 17.03 -1.42
CA LEU A 134 23.34 15.68 -1.26
C LEU A 134 23.97 14.92 -0.09
N THR A 135 25.28 15.07 0.13
CA THR A 135 25.96 14.44 1.27
C THR A 135 25.40 14.97 2.58
N GLU A 136 25.23 16.30 2.71
CA GLU A 136 24.67 16.90 3.92
C GLU A 136 23.23 16.44 4.15
N ALA A 137 22.38 16.49 3.12
CA ALA A 137 20.98 16.10 3.21
C ALA A 137 20.80 14.60 3.54
N ILE A 138 21.51 13.71 2.83
CA ILE A 138 21.46 12.27 3.06
C ILE A 138 22.00 11.93 4.46
N GLY A 139 23.08 12.59 4.91
CA GLY A 139 23.63 12.39 6.25
C GLY A 139 22.61 12.74 7.33
N ALA A 140 22.02 13.94 7.27
CA ALA A 140 20.98 14.36 8.21
C ALA A 140 19.73 13.46 8.16
N ALA A 141 19.34 13.00 6.97
CA ALA A 141 18.24 12.06 6.79
C ALA A 141 18.53 10.68 7.40
N LEU A 142 19.76 10.17 7.23
CA LEU A 142 20.22 8.91 7.81
C LEU A 142 20.35 9.00 9.33
N GLU A 143 20.64 10.16 9.92
CA GLU A 143 20.64 10.30 11.38
C GLU A 143 19.23 10.19 11.96
N TRP A 144 18.24 10.79 11.30
CA TRP A 144 16.87 10.86 11.79
C TRP A 144 15.98 9.67 11.40
N GLY A 145 16.00 9.26 10.13
CA GLY A 145 15.05 8.30 9.57
C GLY A 145 15.47 6.84 9.70
N ASP A 146 14.54 5.91 9.61
CA ASP A 146 14.79 4.46 9.49
C ASP A 146 14.98 4.03 8.02
N VAL A 147 14.46 4.83 7.08
CA VAL A 147 14.60 4.66 5.63
C VAL A 147 14.66 6.02 4.95
N VAL A 148 15.47 6.12 3.90
CA VAL A 148 15.58 7.34 3.07
C VAL A 148 15.03 7.07 1.67
N LEU A 149 14.12 7.91 1.22
CA LEU A 149 13.60 7.93 -0.14
C LEU A 149 14.17 9.13 -0.88
N LEU A 150 14.88 8.87 -1.97
CA LEU A 150 15.36 9.90 -2.88
C LEU A 150 14.41 9.95 -4.09
N SER A 151 13.71 11.06 -4.31
CA SER A 151 12.81 11.22 -5.46
C SER A 151 13.42 12.19 -6.46
N GLY A 152 13.88 11.70 -7.61
CA GLY A 152 14.53 12.54 -8.61
C GLY A 152 15.84 11.96 -9.10
N GLY A 153 16.70 12.83 -9.64
CA GLY A 153 18.03 12.44 -10.08
C GLY A 153 18.06 11.45 -11.23
N SER A 154 16.97 11.31 -12.01
CA SER A 154 16.87 10.28 -13.04
C SER A 154 17.60 10.59 -14.37
N SER A 155 18.29 11.72 -14.44
CA SER A 155 19.24 12.04 -15.51
C SER A 155 20.53 11.22 -15.36
N MET A 156 21.22 10.93 -16.47
CA MET A 156 22.43 10.09 -16.45
C MET A 156 23.48 10.59 -15.46
N GLY A 157 23.72 11.90 -15.37
CA GLY A 157 24.74 12.45 -14.44
C GLY A 157 24.30 12.55 -12.98
N ALA A 158 23.02 12.88 -12.71
CA ALA A 158 22.52 13.03 -11.35
C ALA A 158 22.43 11.69 -10.60
N LYS A 159 22.14 10.59 -11.32
CA LYS A 159 22.15 9.23 -10.75
C LYS A 159 23.51 8.85 -10.21
N ASP A 160 24.54 9.13 -10.98
CA ASP A 160 25.90 8.76 -10.63
C ASP A 160 26.34 9.53 -9.39
N ILE A 161 26.02 10.83 -9.32
CA ILE A 161 26.25 11.64 -8.11
C ILE A 161 25.51 11.06 -6.90
N ALA A 162 24.23 10.73 -7.03
CA ALA A 162 23.44 10.19 -5.93
C ALA A 162 24.00 8.85 -5.44
N LEU A 163 24.30 7.92 -6.34
CA LEU A 163 24.85 6.62 -5.98
C LEU A 163 26.24 6.73 -5.35
N GLU A 164 27.15 7.51 -5.95
CA GLU A 164 28.47 7.76 -5.37
C GLU A 164 28.39 8.41 -3.99
N THR A 165 27.44 9.33 -3.80
CA THR A 165 27.21 9.98 -2.50
C THR A 165 26.73 8.97 -1.47
N ILE A 166 25.77 8.11 -1.81
CA ILE A 166 25.29 7.04 -0.92
C ILE A 166 26.44 6.11 -0.52
N LEU A 167 27.29 5.73 -1.47
CA LEU A 167 28.41 4.82 -1.25
C LEU A 167 29.61 5.48 -0.54
N SER A 168 29.54 6.78 -0.25
CA SER A 168 30.56 7.48 0.54
C SER A 168 30.33 7.38 2.06
N PHE A 169 29.12 6.97 2.48
CA PHE A 169 28.79 6.82 3.89
C PHE A 169 29.32 5.51 4.51
N PRO A 170 29.52 5.45 5.84
CA PRO A 170 29.89 4.22 6.53
C PRO A 170 28.90 3.08 6.29
N ASP A 171 29.40 1.84 6.29
CA ASP A 171 28.60 0.62 6.10
C ASP A 171 27.68 0.66 4.87
N SER A 172 28.14 1.35 3.81
CA SER A 172 27.38 1.46 2.58
C SER A 172 27.47 0.19 1.75
N GLU A 173 26.35 -0.22 1.18
CA GLU A 173 26.25 -1.38 0.30
C GLU A 173 25.36 -1.04 -0.88
N PHE A 174 25.89 -1.23 -2.09
CA PHE A 174 25.11 -1.20 -3.31
C PHE A 174 24.38 -2.53 -3.47
N ILE A 175 23.06 -2.50 -3.66
CA ILE A 175 22.26 -3.72 -3.84
C ILE A 175 21.88 -3.88 -5.31
N PHE A 176 21.17 -2.89 -5.89
CA PHE A 176 20.91 -2.86 -7.32
C PHE A 176 20.65 -1.46 -7.86
N HIS A 177 20.87 -1.31 -9.16
CA HIS A 177 20.43 -0.18 -9.96
C HIS A 177 19.79 -0.76 -11.21
N GLY A 178 18.57 -0.33 -11.50
CA GLY A 178 17.89 -0.82 -12.68
C GLY A 178 17.07 -2.04 -12.34
N ILE A 179 15.79 -2.00 -12.65
CA ILE A 179 14.91 -3.16 -12.55
C ILE A 179 14.19 -3.38 -13.88
N SER A 180 13.86 -4.63 -14.16
CA SER A 180 13.12 -5.04 -15.35
C SER A 180 11.64 -4.73 -15.21
N ILE A 181 11.30 -3.44 -15.06
CA ILE A 181 9.93 -2.93 -14.89
C ILE A 181 9.72 -1.69 -15.78
N ALA A 182 8.52 -1.56 -16.36
CA ALA A 182 8.05 -0.31 -16.93
C ALA A 182 6.66 0.09 -16.40
N PRO A 183 6.45 1.36 -16.02
CA PRO A 183 7.46 2.40 -15.82
C PRO A 183 8.22 2.16 -14.51
N GLY A 184 9.50 2.55 -14.44
CA GLY A 184 10.26 2.46 -13.18
C GLY A 184 11.68 1.92 -13.26
N LYS A 185 12.16 1.55 -14.47
CA LYS A 185 13.51 1.00 -14.69
C LYS A 185 14.62 1.66 -13.84
N PRO A 186 14.83 2.99 -13.81
CA PRO A 186 15.99 3.57 -13.13
C PRO A 186 15.80 3.72 -11.61
N THR A 187 15.57 2.60 -10.92
CA THR A 187 15.46 2.54 -9.46
C THR A 187 16.80 2.16 -8.85
N ILE A 188 17.19 2.85 -7.78
CA ILE A 188 18.39 2.53 -6.99
C ILE A 188 17.94 1.94 -5.66
N PHE A 189 18.55 0.85 -5.23
CA PHE A 189 18.41 0.37 -3.87
C PHE A 189 19.79 0.11 -3.29
N ALA A 190 20.03 0.74 -2.14
CA ALA A 190 21.29 0.68 -1.44
C ALA A 190 21.04 0.74 0.07
N LYS A 191 22.10 0.54 0.83
CA LYS A 191 22.12 0.69 2.28
C LYS A 191 23.27 1.61 2.65
N ALA A 192 23.11 2.39 3.70
CA ALA A 192 24.18 3.16 4.34
C ALA A 192 23.87 3.34 5.83
N CYS A 193 24.89 3.36 6.68
CA CYS A 193 24.72 3.50 8.13
C CYS A 193 23.70 2.53 8.74
N GLY A 194 23.61 1.30 8.21
CA GLY A 194 22.63 0.30 8.64
C GLY A 194 21.21 0.46 8.08
N LYS A 195 20.92 1.53 7.34
CA LYS A 195 19.57 1.94 6.91
C LYS A 195 19.38 1.85 5.39
N PRO A 196 18.22 1.39 4.90
CA PRO A 196 17.93 1.33 3.48
C PRO A 196 17.74 2.73 2.88
N ILE A 197 18.21 2.88 1.64
CA ILE A 197 17.99 4.05 0.79
C ILE A 197 17.41 3.58 -0.54
N LEU A 198 16.26 4.14 -0.92
CA LEU A 198 15.58 3.84 -2.18
C LEU A 198 15.53 5.09 -3.06
N GLY A 199 16.20 5.03 -4.20
CA GLY A 199 16.14 6.04 -5.26
C GLY A 199 14.97 5.76 -6.20
N LEU A 200 13.96 6.61 -6.13
CA LEU A 200 12.77 6.61 -6.96
C LEU A 200 13.02 7.42 -8.25
N PRO A 201 12.49 6.96 -9.40
CA PRO A 201 12.58 7.72 -10.65
C PRO A 201 11.95 9.12 -10.55
N GLY A 202 12.46 10.09 -11.32
CA GLY A 202 11.91 11.45 -11.33
C GLY A 202 10.53 11.57 -11.98
N TYR A 203 10.19 10.67 -12.92
CA TYR A 203 8.85 10.68 -13.53
C TYR A 203 7.79 10.20 -12.55
N PRO A 204 6.64 10.91 -12.40
CA PRO A 204 5.70 10.65 -11.32
C PRO A 204 5.09 9.26 -11.35
N VAL A 205 4.66 8.81 -12.52
CA VAL A 205 4.04 7.48 -12.65
C VAL A 205 5.06 6.40 -12.29
N SER A 206 6.31 6.57 -12.72
CA SER A 206 7.40 5.68 -12.37
C SER A 206 7.65 5.70 -10.86
N ALA A 207 7.70 6.87 -10.23
CA ALA A 207 7.92 7.02 -8.80
C ALA A 207 6.86 6.29 -7.97
N LEU A 208 5.57 6.44 -8.33
CA LEU A 208 4.48 5.82 -7.59
C LEU A 208 4.43 4.29 -7.77
N VAL A 209 4.65 3.80 -9.00
CA VAL A 209 4.75 2.35 -9.24
C VAL A 209 5.90 1.75 -8.42
N ILE A 210 7.08 2.39 -8.41
CA ILE A 210 8.20 1.91 -7.60
C ILE A 210 7.94 2.04 -6.10
N PHE A 211 7.24 3.09 -5.69
CA PHE A 211 6.80 3.24 -4.31
C PHE A 211 5.95 2.03 -3.89
N ASP A 212 4.88 1.73 -4.63
CA ASP A 212 3.96 0.64 -4.29
C ASP A 212 4.65 -0.73 -4.30
N LEU A 213 5.55 -0.96 -5.25
CA LEU A 213 6.22 -2.25 -5.41
C LEU A 213 7.37 -2.47 -4.41
N PHE A 214 8.03 -1.41 -3.95
CA PHE A 214 9.26 -1.52 -3.14
C PHE A 214 9.22 -0.70 -1.84
N ALA A 215 8.86 0.59 -1.90
CA ALA A 215 8.87 1.45 -0.72
C ALA A 215 7.76 1.08 0.28
N ALA A 216 6.52 0.90 -0.19
CA ALA A 216 5.37 0.54 0.62
C ALA A 216 5.59 -0.75 1.43
N PRO A 217 5.98 -1.90 0.83
CA PRO A 217 6.26 -3.11 1.62
C PRO A 217 7.45 -2.93 2.56
N LEU A 218 8.47 -2.14 2.20
CA LEU A 218 9.61 -1.84 3.08
C LEU A 218 9.16 -1.06 4.31
N ILE A 219 8.40 0.03 4.14
CA ILE A 219 7.88 0.86 5.23
C ILE A 219 7.00 0.02 6.15
N ARG A 220 6.04 -0.74 5.60
CA ARG A 220 5.16 -1.60 6.39
C ARG A 220 5.93 -2.67 7.17
N ARG A 221 6.97 -3.25 6.56
CA ARG A 221 7.83 -4.24 7.23
C ARG A 221 8.62 -3.63 8.38
N LEU A 222 9.14 -2.41 8.22
CA LEU A 222 9.79 -1.64 9.30
C LEU A 222 8.80 -1.30 10.42
N GLY A 223 7.53 -1.02 10.06
CA GLY A 223 6.41 -0.88 11.00
C GLY A 223 5.92 -2.19 11.63
N GLY A 224 6.62 -3.29 11.41
CA GLY A 224 6.36 -4.58 12.05
C GLY A 224 5.30 -5.45 11.36
N GLU A 225 4.74 -5.05 10.21
CA GLU A 225 3.83 -5.92 9.46
C GLU A 225 4.54 -7.21 9.04
N SER A 226 3.89 -8.37 9.23
CA SER A 226 4.47 -9.65 8.85
C SER A 226 4.39 -9.85 7.33
N VAL A 227 5.36 -10.57 6.77
CA VAL A 227 5.40 -10.87 5.32
C VAL A 227 4.14 -11.62 4.88
N ASP A 228 3.61 -12.51 5.73
CA ASP A 228 2.38 -13.25 5.44
C ASP A 228 1.14 -12.34 5.37
N THR A 229 1.17 -11.22 6.09
CA THR A 229 0.09 -10.22 6.06
C THR A 229 0.29 -9.13 5.01
N LEU A 230 1.49 -9.00 4.46
CA LEU A 230 1.79 -8.13 3.31
C LEU A 230 1.20 -8.75 2.04
N GLN A 231 -0.12 -8.68 1.93
CA GLN A 231 -0.83 -9.03 0.71
C GLN A 231 -0.52 -7.97 -0.35
N ARG A 232 0.54 -8.21 -1.12
CA ARG A 232 0.82 -7.45 -2.33
C ARG A 232 -0.41 -7.55 -3.23
N PHE A 233 -0.96 -6.42 -3.65
CA PHE A 233 -2.17 -6.36 -4.47
C PHE A 233 -3.45 -6.92 -3.79
N ALA A 234 -3.56 -6.79 -2.47
CA ALA A 234 -4.73 -7.25 -1.69
C ALA A 234 -6.08 -6.74 -2.23
N ARG A 235 -6.08 -5.58 -2.88
CA ARG A 235 -7.24 -5.01 -3.56
C ARG A 235 -7.07 -5.25 -5.05
N SER A 236 -7.63 -6.34 -5.55
CA SER A 236 -7.74 -6.58 -6.98
C SER A 236 -9.18 -6.79 -7.41
N ALA A 237 -9.47 -6.46 -8.67
CA ALA A 237 -10.74 -6.74 -9.31
C ALA A 237 -10.49 -7.46 -10.64
N ARG A 238 -11.25 -8.53 -10.88
CA ARG A 238 -11.25 -9.20 -12.19
C ARG A 238 -12.01 -8.36 -13.20
N ALA A 239 -11.40 -8.11 -14.35
CA ALA A 239 -12.00 -7.36 -15.43
C ALA A 239 -11.62 -7.96 -16.79
N VAL A 240 -12.40 -7.64 -17.82
CA VAL A 240 -12.12 -8.02 -19.20
C VAL A 240 -11.45 -6.86 -19.92
N LEU A 241 -10.33 -7.09 -20.60
CA LEU A 241 -9.64 -6.06 -21.35
C LEU A 241 -10.46 -5.58 -22.55
N LYS A 242 -10.64 -4.26 -22.65
CA LYS A 242 -11.37 -3.62 -23.76
C LYS A 242 -10.58 -3.58 -25.06
N THR A 243 -9.25 -3.48 -24.96
CA THR A 243 -8.33 -3.35 -26.10
C THR A 243 -7.04 -4.07 -25.81
N ASN A 244 -6.33 -4.50 -26.86
CA ASN A 244 -5.00 -5.07 -26.72
C ASN A 244 -4.04 -4.10 -26.01
N ILE A 245 -3.12 -4.65 -25.23
CA ILE A 245 -2.01 -3.90 -24.63
C ILE A 245 -0.71 -4.51 -25.15
N ALA A 246 0.13 -3.71 -25.80
CA ALA A 246 1.47 -4.15 -26.18
C ALA A 246 2.43 -4.01 -25.00
N SER A 247 3.32 -4.98 -24.85
CA SER A 247 4.41 -5.04 -23.87
C SER A 247 5.73 -5.41 -24.56
N GLN A 248 6.79 -5.60 -23.79
CA GLN A 248 8.07 -6.09 -24.28
C GLN A 248 8.57 -7.22 -23.38
N ILE A 249 8.95 -8.34 -23.99
CA ILE A 249 9.55 -9.47 -23.27
C ILE A 249 10.82 -9.01 -22.55
N GLY A 250 11.00 -9.48 -21.32
CA GLY A 250 12.14 -9.19 -20.46
C GLY A 250 11.90 -8.09 -19.43
N ARG A 251 10.67 -7.56 -19.31
CA ARG A 251 10.27 -6.65 -18.23
C ARG A 251 8.80 -6.80 -17.86
N GLU A 252 8.46 -6.56 -16.60
CA GLU A 252 7.06 -6.44 -16.18
C GLU A 252 6.52 -5.04 -16.53
N ASP A 253 5.38 -4.97 -17.21
CA ASP A 253 4.71 -3.71 -17.52
C ASP A 253 3.52 -3.50 -16.57
N TYR A 254 3.49 -2.36 -15.88
CA TYR A 254 2.38 -1.93 -15.01
C TYR A 254 1.58 -0.86 -15.73
N VAL A 255 0.46 -1.28 -16.33
CA VAL A 255 -0.34 -0.47 -17.24
C VAL A 255 -1.58 0.04 -16.51
N ARG A 256 -1.70 1.36 -16.38
CA ARG A 256 -2.87 2.01 -15.79
C ARG A 256 -4.12 1.72 -16.60
N VAL A 257 -5.23 1.45 -15.92
CA VAL A 257 -6.54 1.19 -16.54
C VAL A 257 -7.64 1.96 -15.82
N THR A 258 -8.71 2.28 -16.53
CA THR A 258 -10.01 2.58 -15.93
C THR A 258 -10.89 1.34 -15.89
N LEU A 259 -11.79 1.28 -14.92
CA LEU A 259 -12.77 0.22 -14.74
C LEU A 259 -14.17 0.77 -15.00
N GLU A 260 -14.87 0.19 -15.96
CA GLU A 260 -16.27 0.49 -16.24
C GLU A 260 -17.10 -0.77 -16.06
N ARG A 261 -18.22 -0.68 -15.32
CA ARG A 261 -19.17 -1.78 -15.26
C ARG A 261 -20.04 -1.77 -16.51
N GLN A 262 -19.97 -2.85 -17.30
CA GLN A 262 -20.80 -3.06 -18.48
C GLN A 262 -21.58 -4.37 -18.31
N SER A 263 -22.90 -4.26 -18.18
CA SER A 263 -23.77 -5.39 -17.80
C SER A 263 -23.27 -6.04 -16.49
N GLU A 264 -23.02 -7.35 -16.49
CA GLU A 264 -22.54 -8.10 -15.33
C GLU A 264 -21.00 -8.22 -15.24
N LYS A 265 -20.25 -7.53 -16.11
CA LYS A 265 -18.77 -7.61 -16.12
C LYS A 265 -18.12 -6.26 -15.91
N LEU A 266 -16.95 -6.27 -15.27
CA LEU A 266 -16.04 -5.13 -15.25
C LEU A 266 -15.20 -5.15 -16.54
N VAL A 267 -15.05 -3.99 -17.16
CA VAL A 267 -14.25 -3.80 -18.37
C VAL A 267 -13.09 -2.88 -18.03
N ALA A 268 -11.87 -3.36 -18.25
CA ALA A 268 -10.65 -2.60 -18.06
C ALA A 268 -10.25 -1.91 -19.37
N THR A 269 -10.15 -0.58 -19.35
CA THR A 269 -9.69 0.22 -20.49
C THR A 269 -8.30 0.78 -20.20
N PRO A 270 -7.26 0.39 -20.96
CA PRO A 270 -5.92 0.93 -20.80
C PRO A 270 -5.87 2.45 -21.00
N LEU A 271 -5.07 3.13 -20.19
CA LEU A 271 -4.76 4.55 -20.32
C LEU A 271 -3.33 4.72 -20.87
N PRO A 272 -3.11 4.57 -22.19
CA PRO A 272 -1.79 4.73 -22.77
C PRO A 272 -1.32 6.18 -22.61
N SER A 273 -0.23 6.38 -21.87
CA SER A 273 0.36 7.70 -21.67
C SER A 273 1.81 7.64 -21.21
N LYS A 274 2.54 8.73 -21.46
CA LYS A 274 3.93 8.91 -21.03
C LYS A 274 4.03 8.89 -19.50
N SER A 275 5.15 8.41 -18.97
CA SER A 275 5.41 8.30 -17.53
C SER A 275 5.39 9.64 -16.78
N GLY A 276 5.52 10.77 -17.49
CA GLY A 276 5.42 12.12 -16.94
C GLY A 276 4.00 12.61 -16.65
N ALA A 277 2.96 11.93 -17.15
CA ALA A 277 1.59 12.44 -17.14
C ALA A 277 0.81 12.05 -15.87
N ILE A 278 0.96 12.81 -14.78
CA ILE A 278 0.32 12.52 -13.48
C ILE A 278 -1.21 12.37 -13.55
N PHE A 279 -1.91 13.16 -14.39
CA PHE A 279 -3.39 13.08 -14.50
C PHE A 279 -3.93 11.73 -14.95
N THR A 280 -3.09 10.87 -15.53
CA THR A 280 -3.49 9.50 -15.83
C THR A 280 -3.61 8.63 -14.60
N LEU A 281 -2.84 8.91 -13.54
CA LEU A 281 -3.01 8.26 -12.24
C LEU A 281 -4.32 8.72 -11.59
N VAL A 282 -4.63 10.02 -11.68
CA VAL A 282 -5.90 10.58 -11.16
C VAL A 282 -7.13 9.96 -11.83
N LYS A 283 -7.03 9.63 -13.12
CA LYS A 283 -8.12 9.02 -13.90
C LYS A 283 -8.20 7.51 -13.77
N ALA A 284 -7.13 6.85 -13.34
CA ALA A 284 -7.05 5.40 -13.32
C ALA A 284 -7.69 4.87 -12.04
N ASP A 285 -8.41 3.75 -12.18
CA ASP A 285 -8.96 3.00 -11.04
C ASP A 285 -7.97 1.94 -10.53
N GLY A 286 -6.95 1.63 -11.34
CA GLY A 286 -5.92 0.67 -11.00
C GLY A 286 -4.89 0.44 -12.09
N MET A 287 -4.11 -0.63 -11.93
CA MET A 287 -3.08 -1.08 -12.86
C MET A 287 -3.21 -2.57 -13.18
N VAL A 288 -2.98 -2.93 -14.44
CA VAL A 288 -2.80 -4.32 -14.89
C VAL A 288 -1.31 -4.61 -14.96
N ARG A 289 -0.89 -5.74 -14.39
CA ARG A 289 0.47 -6.25 -14.51
C ARG A 289 0.56 -7.21 -15.70
N ILE A 290 1.47 -6.92 -16.61
CA ILE A 290 1.85 -7.82 -17.71
C ILE A 290 3.14 -8.52 -17.29
N ASP A 291 3.12 -9.86 -17.28
CA ASP A 291 4.28 -10.68 -16.91
C ASP A 291 5.45 -10.47 -17.87
N MET A 292 6.67 -10.60 -17.36
CA MET A 292 7.88 -10.36 -18.14
C MET A 292 8.09 -11.31 -19.32
N ASN A 293 7.39 -12.44 -19.36
CA ASN A 293 7.46 -13.41 -20.45
C ASN A 293 6.41 -13.16 -21.55
N LEU A 294 5.60 -12.10 -21.43
CA LEU A 294 4.55 -11.75 -22.38
C LEU A 294 4.95 -10.52 -23.20
N ASP A 295 4.59 -10.51 -24.48
CA ASP A 295 4.73 -9.36 -25.38
C ASP A 295 3.48 -8.48 -25.42
N GLY A 296 2.45 -8.82 -24.62
CA GLY A 296 1.23 -8.05 -24.50
C GLY A 296 0.10 -8.86 -23.86
N LEU A 297 -1.09 -8.26 -23.84
CA LEU A 297 -2.36 -8.88 -23.49
C LEU A 297 -3.39 -8.59 -24.57
N GLU A 298 -4.30 -9.53 -24.81
CA GLU A 298 -5.29 -9.43 -25.89
C GLU A 298 -6.63 -8.88 -25.41
N GLN A 299 -7.35 -8.20 -26.31
CA GLN A 299 -8.72 -7.80 -26.07
C GLN A 299 -9.59 -9.01 -25.75
N GLY A 300 -10.43 -8.88 -24.73
CA GLY A 300 -11.32 -9.95 -24.28
C GLY A 300 -10.69 -10.88 -23.23
N GLU A 301 -9.40 -10.75 -22.96
CA GLU A 301 -8.71 -11.50 -21.90
C GLU A 301 -9.19 -11.03 -20.51
N GLU A 302 -9.33 -11.99 -19.58
CA GLU A 302 -9.63 -11.71 -18.17
C GLU A 302 -8.32 -11.39 -17.44
N VAL A 303 -8.29 -10.23 -16.77
CA VAL A 303 -7.11 -9.72 -16.07
C VAL A 303 -7.46 -9.36 -14.63
N ASP A 304 -6.46 -9.47 -13.75
CA ASP A 304 -6.53 -8.91 -12.42
C ASP A 304 -6.05 -7.45 -12.45
N VAL A 305 -6.96 -6.53 -12.11
CA VAL A 305 -6.65 -5.11 -11.95
C VAL A 305 -6.31 -4.84 -10.49
N ILE A 306 -5.07 -4.43 -10.24
CA ILE A 306 -4.59 -3.96 -8.95
C ILE A 306 -5.20 -2.58 -8.73
N LEU A 307 -6.10 -2.44 -7.76
CA LEU A 307 -6.81 -1.20 -7.48
C LEU A 307 -5.92 -0.21 -6.75
N PHE A 308 -6.10 1.09 -7.07
CA PHE A 308 -5.54 2.19 -6.29
C PHE A 308 -6.34 2.42 -4.99
#